data_AF-A0A0F3GUJ8-F1
#
_entry.id   AF-A0A0F3GUJ8-F1
#
_cell.length_a   1.000
_cell.length_b   1.000
_cell.length_c   1.000
_cell.angle_alpha   90.00
_cell.angle_beta   90.00
_cell.angle_gamma   90.00
#
_symmetry.space_group_name_H-M   'P 1'
#
loop_
_entity.id
_entity.type
_entity.pdbx_description
1 polymer ?
#
loop_
_entity_poly.entity_id
_entity_poly.type
_entity_poly.pdbx_seq_one_letter_code
_entity_poly.pdbx_strand_id
1 'polypeptide(L)'
;SMEFRQIKYSYELIDIRTLDGNQLIDSDDPDDNVLAILCKLDDGHVTIKRILEKLSRLHPNERENYIRKLLYLSGLRNLATTVKQEVLNMPLTIDLDEYEFFKDIFTKGELKGELKGKLEGIEGMLEIKYGPEGLELMNMLRGIDKVDKLDEFSALIKRSTSVAQLRLYLQGNA
;
A
#
# COMPACT_ATOMS: atom_id res chain seq x y z
N SER A 1 0.58 9.27 -43.38
CA SER A 1 -0.40 10.01 -44.18
C SER A 1 -1.53 9.07 -44.54
N MET A 2 -2.78 9.51 -44.34
CA MET A 2 -3.96 8.78 -44.82
C MET A 2 -4.66 9.65 -45.87
N GLU A 3 -5.10 9.05 -46.98
CA GLU A 3 -5.77 9.75 -48.07
C GLU A 3 -7.24 9.30 -48.17
N PHE A 4 -8.16 10.26 -48.13
CA PHE A 4 -9.59 10.04 -48.39
C PHE A 4 -10.12 11.17 -49.26
N ARG A 5 -10.74 10.82 -50.41
CA ARG A 5 -11.40 11.77 -51.35
C ARG A 5 -10.59 13.05 -51.63
N GLN A 6 -9.29 12.90 -51.93
CA GLN A 6 -8.35 13.98 -52.29
C GLN A 6 -7.87 14.91 -51.14
N ILE A 7 -8.17 14.60 -49.88
CA ILE A 7 -7.61 15.33 -48.73
C ILE A 7 -6.41 14.56 -48.17
N LYS A 8 -5.26 15.24 -48.06
CA LYS A 8 -4.05 14.71 -47.41
C LYS A 8 -4.03 15.13 -45.94
N TYR A 9 -4.08 14.14 -45.05
CA TYR A 9 -3.88 14.36 -43.62
C TYR A 9 -2.45 14.00 -43.23
N SER A 10 -1.77 14.95 -42.59
CA SER A 10 -0.51 14.74 -41.86
C SER A 10 -0.76 14.97 -40.38
N TYR A 11 -0.19 14.11 -39.54
CA TYR A 11 -0.16 14.25 -38.09
C TYR A 11 1.28 14.12 -37.63
N GLU A 12 1.59 14.81 -36.55
CA GLU A 12 2.83 14.63 -35.81
C GLU A 12 2.56 13.69 -34.62
N LEU A 13 3.43 12.71 -34.42
CA LEU A 13 3.36 11.85 -33.25
C LEU A 13 4.18 12.49 -32.13
N ILE A 14 3.49 12.85 -31.05
CA ILE A 14 4.11 13.45 -29.87
C ILE A 14 4.20 12.39 -28.78
N ASP A 15 5.39 12.22 -28.22
CA ASP A 15 5.59 11.38 -27.04
C ASP A 15 5.23 12.17 -25.78
N ILE A 16 4.14 11.77 -25.10
CA ILE A 16 3.68 12.44 -23.88
C ILE A 16 4.75 12.51 -22.78
N ARG A 17 5.70 11.56 -22.79
CA ARG A 17 6.79 11.48 -21.79
C ARG A 17 7.78 12.64 -21.89
N THR A 18 7.80 13.36 -23.01
CA THR A 18 8.66 14.52 -23.22
C THR A 18 7.99 15.85 -22.88
N LEU A 19 6.68 15.83 -22.61
CA LEU A 19 5.92 17.03 -22.29
C LEU A 19 6.10 17.43 -20.82
N ASP A 20 6.13 18.73 -20.56
CA ASP A 20 6.08 19.30 -19.21
C ASP A 20 4.65 19.21 -18.68
N GLY A 21 4.45 18.37 -17.66
CA GLY A 21 3.14 18.12 -17.06
C GLY A 21 2.60 19.29 -16.24
N ASN A 22 3.40 20.31 -15.92
CA ASN A 22 2.98 21.41 -15.04
C ASN A 22 1.74 22.15 -15.58
N GLN A 23 1.65 22.37 -16.89
CA GLN A 23 0.50 23.04 -17.50
C GLN A 23 -0.80 22.24 -17.31
N LEU A 24 -0.72 20.91 -17.39
CA LEU A 24 -1.87 20.02 -17.17
C LEU A 24 -2.28 19.96 -15.69
N ILE A 25 -1.32 19.99 -14.76
CA ILE A 25 -1.58 20.04 -13.31
C ILE A 25 -2.22 21.38 -12.92
N ASP A 26 -1.82 22.48 -13.56
CA ASP A 26 -2.33 23.80 -13.22
C ASP A 26 -3.68 24.08 -13.87
N SER A 27 -4.13 23.26 -14.83
CA SER A 27 -5.46 23.30 -15.44
C SER A 27 -6.59 23.16 -14.41
N ASP A 28 -7.73 23.78 -14.73
CA ASP A 28 -8.97 23.63 -13.98
C ASP A 28 -9.77 22.39 -14.42
N ASP A 29 -9.38 21.73 -15.52
CA ASP A 29 -9.98 20.49 -15.98
C ASP A 29 -9.38 19.28 -15.23
N PRO A 30 -10.16 18.50 -14.47
CA PRO A 30 -9.67 17.33 -13.76
C PRO A 30 -9.15 16.20 -14.68
N ASP A 31 -9.59 16.11 -15.94
CA ASP A 31 -9.03 15.14 -16.90
C ASP A 31 -7.58 15.52 -17.28
N ASP A 32 -7.28 16.81 -17.45
CA ASP A 32 -5.89 17.30 -17.66
C ASP A 32 -5.01 16.95 -16.45
N ASN A 33 -5.51 17.25 -15.25
CA ASN A 33 -4.81 16.99 -13.99
C ASN A 33 -4.39 15.52 -13.86
N VAL A 34 -5.29 14.60 -14.21
CA VAL A 34 -5.00 13.16 -14.17
C VAL A 34 -4.05 12.74 -15.28
N LEU A 35 -4.17 13.31 -16.49
CA LEU A 35 -3.29 13.02 -17.62
C LEU A 35 -1.83 13.41 -17.34
N ALA A 36 -1.61 14.45 -16.53
CA ALA A 36 -0.28 14.94 -16.17
C ALA A 36 0.66 13.87 -15.59
N ILE A 37 0.13 12.81 -14.98
CA ILE A 37 0.94 11.71 -14.44
C ILE A 37 1.77 10.99 -15.52
N LEU A 38 1.33 11.03 -16.78
CA LEU A 38 2.00 10.39 -17.92
C LEU A 38 3.18 11.22 -18.46
N CYS A 39 3.23 12.50 -18.11
CA CYS A 39 4.23 13.44 -18.59
C CYS A 39 5.62 13.23 -17.97
N LYS A 40 6.58 14.08 -18.35
CA LYS A 40 7.86 14.17 -17.64
C LYS A 40 7.60 14.69 -16.22
N LEU A 41 8.14 13.99 -15.22
CA LEU A 41 8.04 14.35 -13.81
C LEU A 41 9.45 14.66 -13.28
N ASP A 42 9.60 15.77 -12.57
CA ASP A 42 10.86 16.09 -11.90
C ASP A 42 10.96 15.30 -10.58
N ASP A 43 9.98 15.49 -9.68
CA ASP A 43 9.81 14.71 -8.46
C ASP A 43 8.40 14.09 -8.45
N GLY A 44 8.35 12.75 -8.51
CA GLY A 44 7.10 12.01 -8.57
C GLY A 44 6.19 12.25 -7.36
N HIS A 45 6.74 12.36 -6.14
CA HIS A 45 5.94 12.61 -4.93
C HIS A 45 5.33 14.00 -4.96
N VAL A 46 6.13 15.02 -5.27
CA VAL A 46 5.66 16.41 -5.32
C VAL A 46 4.59 16.57 -6.40
N THR A 47 4.79 16.00 -7.58
CA THR A 47 3.80 16.06 -8.66
C THR A 47 2.51 15.34 -8.30
N ILE A 48 2.59 14.11 -7.79
CA ILE A 48 1.40 13.33 -7.40
C ILE A 48 0.60 14.08 -6.33
N LYS A 49 1.27 14.67 -5.34
CA LYS A 49 0.62 15.46 -4.30
C LYS A 49 -0.15 16.66 -4.88
N ARG A 50 0.45 17.41 -5.82
CA ARG A 50 -0.23 18.53 -6.50
C ARG A 50 -1.46 18.08 -7.28
N ILE A 51 -1.39 16.93 -7.96
CA ILE A 51 -2.54 16.35 -8.68
C ILE A 51 -3.65 16.00 -7.67
N LEU A 52 -3.31 15.31 -6.57
CA LEU A 52 -4.28 14.94 -5.54
C LEU A 52 -4.91 16.15 -4.85
N GLU A 53 -4.15 17.23 -4.62
CA GLU A 53 -4.66 18.50 -4.10
C GLU A 53 -5.71 19.12 -5.04
N LYS A 54 -5.50 19.05 -6.36
CA LYS A 54 -6.50 19.48 -7.35
C LYS A 54 -7.77 18.63 -7.28
N LEU A 55 -7.63 17.30 -7.25
CA LEU A 55 -8.76 16.38 -7.17
C LEU A 55 -9.53 16.50 -5.84
N SER A 56 -8.86 16.88 -4.75
CA SER A 56 -9.48 17.04 -3.42
C SER A 56 -10.62 18.08 -3.39
N ARG A 57 -10.64 19.01 -4.35
CA ARG A 57 -11.66 20.07 -4.46
C ARG A 57 -12.94 19.60 -5.14
N LEU A 58 -12.91 18.45 -5.80
CA LEU A 58 -14.07 17.87 -6.48
C LEU A 58 -15.08 17.31 -5.48
N HIS A 59 -16.33 17.14 -5.94
CA HIS A 59 -17.36 16.46 -5.16
C HIS A 59 -16.92 15.01 -4.86
N PRO A 60 -17.24 14.42 -3.69
CA PRO A 60 -16.73 13.10 -3.28
C PRO A 60 -16.83 12.01 -4.36
N ASN A 61 -17.99 11.84 -4.99
CA ASN A 61 -18.19 10.82 -6.04
C ASN A 61 -17.31 11.07 -7.29
N GLU A 62 -17.11 12.33 -7.68
CA GLU A 62 -16.26 12.67 -8.82
C GLU A 62 -14.79 12.47 -8.47
N ARG A 63 -14.38 12.92 -7.28
CA ARG A 63 -13.03 12.75 -6.73
C ARG A 63 -12.61 11.29 -6.74
N GLU A 64 -13.48 10.40 -6.26
CA GLU A 64 -13.26 8.96 -6.29
C GLU A 64 -12.99 8.45 -7.71
N ASN A 65 -13.84 8.84 -8.68
CA ASN A 65 -13.66 8.44 -10.08
C ASN A 65 -12.33 8.92 -10.66
N TYR A 66 -11.91 10.15 -10.38
CA TYR A 66 -10.64 10.67 -10.86
C TYR A 66 -9.43 10.03 -10.18
N ILE A 67 -9.53 9.66 -8.91
CA ILE A 67 -8.46 8.93 -8.22
C ILE A 67 -8.33 7.52 -8.80
N ARG A 68 -9.43 6.84 -9.17
CA ARG A 68 -9.39 5.58 -9.93
C ARG A 68 -8.64 5.76 -11.24
N LYS A 69 -9.00 6.77 -12.04
CA LYS A 69 -8.33 7.08 -13.31
C LYS A 69 -6.82 7.33 -13.10
N LEU A 70 -6.46 8.13 -12.09
CA LEU A 70 -5.07 8.43 -11.74
C LEU A 70 -4.28 7.16 -11.38
N LEU A 71 -4.89 6.28 -10.59
CA LEU A 71 -4.34 4.97 -10.24
C LEU A 71 -4.03 4.12 -11.48
N TYR A 72 -4.99 4.00 -12.40
CA TYR A 72 -4.79 3.25 -13.65
C TYR A 72 -3.66 3.85 -14.50
N LEU A 73 -3.66 5.17 -14.72
CA LEU A 73 -2.64 5.84 -15.52
C LEU A 73 -1.25 5.78 -14.88
N SER A 74 -1.17 5.89 -13.55
CA SER A 74 0.09 5.80 -12.82
C SER A 74 0.77 4.43 -12.98
N GLY A 75 0.00 3.37 -13.23
CA GLY A 75 0.52 2.03 -13.57
C GLY A 75 1.37 2.03 -14.85
N LEU A 76 1.01 2.87 -15.83
CA LEU A 76 1.77 3.02 -17.09
C LEU A 76 3.13 3.70 -16.89
N ARG A 77 3.35 4.32 -15.72
CA ARG A 77 4.59 5.02 -15.36
C ARG A 77 5.32 4.37 -14.18
N ASN A 78 4.85 3.22 -13.71
CA ASN A 78 5.35 2.54 -12.51
C ASN A 78 5.28 3.41 -11.24
N LEU A 79 4.24 4.26 -11.13
CA LEU A 79 4.02 5.20 -10.02
C LEU A 79 2.85 4.81 -9.12
N ALA A 80 2.19 3.68 -9.40
CA ALA A 80 0.97 3.29 -8.72
C ALA A 80 1.14 3.12 -7.21
N THR A 81 2.28 2.59 -6.76
CA THR A 81 2.61 2.50 -5.32
C THR A 81 2.74 3.89 -4.69
N THR A 82 3.38 4.84 -5.36
CA THR A 82 3.53 6.21 -4.87
C THR A 82 2.17 6.89 -4.74
N VAL A 83 1.29 6.75 -5.75
CA VAL A 83 -0.08 7.29 -5.68
C VAL A 83 -0.86 6.67 -4.53
N LYS A 84 -0.79 5.35 -4.32
CA LYS A 84 -1.43 4.68 -3.16
C LYS A 84 -0.99 5.30 -1.84
N GLN A 85 0.31 5.51 -1.66
CA GLN A 85 0.86 6.06 -0.42
C GLN A 85 0.38 7.50 -0.20
N GLU A 86 0.41 8.35 -1.23
CA GLU A 86 -0.06 9.73 -1.10
C GLU A 86 -1.57 9.81 -0.82
N VAL A 87 -2.38 8.93 -1.43
CA VAL A 87 -3.83 8.82 -1.13
C VAL A 87 -4.08 8.35 0.32
N LEU A 88 -3.23 7.50 0.87
CA LEU A 88 -3.33 7.09 2.29
C LEU A 88 -2.89 8.21 3.23
N ASN A 89 -1.84 8.95 2.88
CA ASN A 89 -1.31 10.06 3.68
C ASN A 89 -2.25 11.27 3.71
N MET A 90 -3.01 11.47 2.65
CA MET A 90 -4.07 12.46 2.56
C MET A 90 -5.40 11.72 2.53
N PRO A 91 -6.06 11.47 3.67
CA PRO A 91 -7.37 10.80 3.69
C PRO A 91 -8.42 11.69 3.03
N LEU A 92 -8.46 11.62 1.70
CA LEU A 92 -9.56 12.07 0.87
C LEU A 92 -10.72 11.14 1.24
N THR A 93 -11.89 11.70 1.56
CA THR A 93 -13.10 10.98 2.01
C THR A 93 -13.56 9.95 0.97
N ILE A 94 -12.88 8.82 0.90
CA ILE A 94 -13.03 7.75 -0.08
C ILE A 94 -13.01 6.47 0.72
N ASP A 95 -13.97 5.60 0.47
CA ASP A 95 -14.01 4.28 1.09
C ASP A 95 -13.00 3.37 0.40
N LEU A 96 -11.77 3.34 0.92
CA LEU A 96 -10.67 2.59 0.33
C LEU A 96 -10.90 1.06 0.35
N ASP A 97 -11.79 0.55 1.20
CA ASP A 97 -12.06 -0.88 1.36
C ASP A 97 -12.78 -1.48 0.14
N GLU A 98 -13.55 -0.66 -0.60
CA GLU A 98 -14.27 -1.09 -1.81
C GLU A 98 -13.35 -1.32 -3.03
N TYR A 99 -12.07 -0.99 -2.92
CA TYR A 99 -11.16 -0.95 -4.06
C TYR A 99 -10.22 -2.15 -4.06
N GLU A 100 -10.37 -3.00 -5.07
CA GLU A 100 -9.50 -4.18 -5.27
C GLU A 100 -8.01 -3.81 -5.27
N PHE A 101 -7.65 -2.60 -5.72
CA PHE A 101 -6.26 -2.15 -5.71
C PHE A 101 -5.72 -1.84 -4.31
N PHE A 102 -6.54 -1.45 -3.33
CA PHE A 102 -6.08 -1.21 -1.95
C PHE A 102 -6.23 -2.42 -1.03
N LYS A 103 -6.97 -3.44 -1.47
CA LYS A 103 -7.21 -4.68 -0.72
C LYS A 103 -5.92 -5.33 -0.20
N ASP A 104 -4.85 -5.35 -0.99
CA ASP A 104 -3.57 -5.93 -0.59
C ASP A 104 -2.93 -5.20 0.60
N ILE A 105 -3.15 -3.89 0.71
CA ILE A 105 -2.65 -3.06 1.81
C ILE A 105 -3.44 -3.36 3.08
N PHE A 106 -4.77 -3.47 2.98
CA PHE A 106 -5.63 -3.83 4.11
C PHE A 106 -5.33 -5.24 4.61
N THR A 107 -5.25 -6.24 3.72
CA THR A 107 -4.91 -7.61 4.10
C THR A 107 -3.53 -7.70 4.77
N LYS A 108 -2.52 -6.96 4.27
CA LYS A 108 -1.21 -6.87 4.94
C LYS A 108 -1.31 -6.20 6.31
N GLY A 109 -2.15 -5.17 6.44
CA GLY A 109 -2.41 -4.46 7.68
C GLY A 109 -3.06 -5.36 8.73
N GLU A 110 -4.12 -6.09 8.33
CA GLU A 110 -4.80 -7.08 9.17
C GLU A 110 -3.86 -8.18 9.63
N LEU A 111 -3.10 -8.78 8.71
CA LEU A 111 -2.13 -9.82 9.04
C LEU A 111 -1.07 -9.31 10.02
N LYS A 112 -0.55 -8.10 9.81
CA LYS A 112 0.43 -7.48 10.73
C LYS A 112 -0.20 -7.20 12.11
N GLY A 113 -1.45 -6.76 12.13
CA GLY A 113 -2.22 -6.55 13.36
C GLY A 113 -2.42 -7.85 14.13
N GLU A 114 -2.79 -8.93 13.43
CA GLU A 114 -2.98 -10.26 14.00
C GLU A 114 -1.66 -10.81 14.57
N LEU A 115 -0.57 -10.76 13.81
CA LEU A 115 0.76 -11.18 14.28
C LEU A 115 1.17 -10.42 15.53
N LYS A 116 1.00 -9.08 15.54
CA LYS A 116 1.31 -8.25 16.70
C LYS A 116 0.45 -8.64 17.91
N GLY A 117 -0.86 -8.78 17.75
CA GLY A 117 -1.76 -9.17 18.83
C GLY A 117 -1.45 -10.56 19.39
N LYS A 118 -1.08 -11.52 18.54
CA LYS A 118 -0.63 -12.85 19.00
C LYS A 118 0.69 -12.78 19.77
N LEU A 119 1.65 -11.99 19.30
CA LEU A 119 2.92 -11.81 20.02
C LEU A 119 2.72 -11.17 21.39
N GLU A 120 1.90 -10.12 21.49
CA GLU A 120 1.55 -9.47 22.76
C GLU A 120 0.83 -10.46 23.70
N GLY A 121 -0.08 -11.28 23.17
CA GLY A 121 -0.74 -12.33 23.94
C GLY A 121 0.23 -13.41 24.45
N ILE A 122 1.16 -13.84 23.61
CA ILE A 122 2.22 -14.79 23.98
C ILE A 122 3.13 -14.21 25.06
N GLU A 123 3.54 -12.94 24.91
CA GLU A 123 4.35 -12.23 25.90
C GLU A 123 3.71 -12.27 27.29
N GLY A 124 2.42 -11.92 27.36
CA GLY A 124 1.65 -12.00 28.61
C GLY A 124 1.54 -13.42 29.18
N MET A 125 1.32 -14.45 28.33
CA MET A 125 1.29 -15.84 28.79
C MET A 125 2.65 -16.31 29.33
N LEU A 126 3.74 -15.91 28.69
CA LEU A 126 5.10 -16.24 29.12
C LEU A 126 5.44 -15.56 30.44
N GLU A 127 5.12 -14.28 30.57
CA GLU A 127 5.31 -13.52 31.81
C GLU A 127 4.54 -14.15 32.97
N ILE A 128 3.25 -14.46 32.78
CA ILE A 128 2.40 -15.06 33.82
C ILE A 128 2.91 -16.44 34.25
N LYS A 129 3.33 -17.29 33.30
CA LYS A 129 3.64 -18.70 33.59
C LYS A 129 5.10 -18.95 33.95
N TYR A 130 6.02 -18.21 33.36
CA TYR A 130 7.46 -18.45 33.47
C TYR A 130 8.25 -17.21 33.92
N GLY A 131 7.59 -16.05 34.08
CA GLY A 131 8.24 -14.83 34.52
C GLY A 131 9.31 -14.34 33.53
N PRO A 132 10.39 -13.72 34.03
CA PRO A 132 11.45 -13.13 33.20
C PRO A 132 12.13 -14.13 32.25
N GLU A 133 12.29 -15.38 32.68
CA GLU A 133 12.95 -16.42 31.87
C GLU A 133 12.14 -16.77 30.61
N GLY A 134 10.80 -16.70 30.69
CA GLY A 134 9.93 -16.86 29.52
C GLY A 134 10.08 -15.71 28.52
N LEU A 135 10.22 -14.48 29.02
CA LEU A 135 10.32 -13.27 28.18
C LEU A 135 11.59 -13.25 27.32
N GLU A 136 12.65 -13.96 27.70
CA GLU A 136 13.86 -14.10 26.87
C GLU A 136 13.57 -14.69 25.48
N LEU A 137 12.49 -15.47 25.34
CA LEU A 137 12.09 -16.10 24.08
C LEU A 137 11.49 -15.10 23.07
N MET A 138 11.10 -13.89 23.51
CA MET A 138 10.43 -12.91 22.66
C MET A 138 11.28 -12.47 21.46
N ASN A 139 12.61 -12.44 21.61
CA ASN A 139 13.51 -12.11 20.50
C ASN A 139 13.43 -13.12 19.36
N MET A 140 13.26 -14.41 19.68
CA MET A 140 13.08 -15.47 18.68
C MET A 140 11.67 -15.42 18.08
N LEU A 141 10.66 -15.18 18.91
CA LEU A 141 9.25 -15.13 18.50
C LEU A 141 8.96 -13.99 17.51
N ARG A 142 9.60 -12.82 17.68
CA ARG A 142 9.49 -11.69 16.75
C ARG A 142 9.96 -12.01 15.33
N GLY A 143 10.76 -13.07 15.14
CA GLY A 143 11.18 -13.56 13.83
C GLY A 143 10.15 -14.45 13.13
N ILE A 144 9.07 -14.84 13.80
CA ILE A 144 8.03 -15.70 13.24
C ILE A 144 6.98 -14.84 12.53
N ASP A 145 6.84 -15.05 11.21
CA ASP A 145 5.91 -14.34 10.34
C ASP A 145 4.63 -15.13 10.01
N LYS A 146 4.50 -16.36 10.55
CA LYS A 146 3.33 -17.23 10.35
C LYS A 146 2.47 -17.29 11.60
N VAL A 147 1.21 -16.88 11.43
CA VAL A 147 0.14 -16.93 12.42
C VAL A 147 -0.03 -18.33 13.02
N ASP A 148 -0.07 -19.38 12.18
CA ASP A 148 -0.23 -20.77 12.63
C ASP A 148 0.89 -21.22 13.59
N LYS A 149 2.14 -20.81 13.33
CA LYS A 149 3.29 -21.16 14.19
C LYS A 149 3.16 -20.51 15.57
N LEU A 150 2.63 -19.29 15.65
CA LEU A 150 2.36 -18.60 16.91
C LEU A 150 1.21 -19.25 17.68
N ASP A 151 0.20 -19.77 17.00
CA ASP A 151 -0.90 -20.52 17.62
C ASP A 151 -0.43 -21.87 18.20
N GLU A 152 0.39 -22.60 17.45
CA GLU A 152 1.03 -23.83 17.93
C GLU A 152 1.90 -23.55 19.16
N PHE A 153 2.66 -22.46 19.15
CA PHE A 153 3.47 -22.04 20.29
C PHE A 153 2.61 -21.65 21.49
N SER A 154 1.52 -20.90 21.29
CA SER A 154 0.58 -20.55 22.35
C SER A 154 -0.06 -21.79 22.99
N ALA A 155 -0.40 -22.79 22.19
CA ALA A 155 -0.88 -24.08 22.68
C ALA A 155 0.23 -24.83 23.45
N LEU A 156 1.48 -24.73 23.01
CA LEU A 156 2.64 -25.30 23.71
C LEU A 156 2.88 -24.65 25.08
N ILE A 157 2.74 -23.34 25.20
CA ILE A 157 2.83 -22.64 26.49
C ILE A 157 1.84 -23.22 27.50
N LYS A 158 0.60 -23.51 27.09
CA LYS A 158 -0.43 -24.05 28.00
C LYS A 158 -0.02 -25.39 28.61
N ARG A 159 0.57 -26.29 27.82
CA ARG A 159 0.95 -27.66 28.23
C ARG A 159 2.37 -27.81 28.79
N SER A 160 3.30 -26.96 28.37
CA SER A 160 4.71 -27.06 28.75
C SER A 160 4.91 -26.85 30.25
N THR A 161 5.86 -27.57 30.86
CA THR A 161 6.25 -27.38 32.26
C THR A 161 7.53 -26.57 32.42
N SER A 162 8.25 -26.26 31.33
CA SER A 162 9.51 -25.51 31.40
C SER A 162 9.80 -24.65 30.17
N VAL A 163 10.60 -23.59 30.38
CA VAL A 163 11.08 -22.70 29.29
C VAL A 163 11.98 -23.46 28.32
N ALA A 164 12.74 -24.46 28.79
CA ALA A 164 13.60 -25.28 27.94
C ALA A 164 12.82 -26.01 26.82
N GLN A 165 11.62 -26.54 27.11
CA GLN A 165 10.77 -27.18 26.10
C GLN A 165 10.31 -26.18 25.02
N LEU A 166 9.97 -24.95 25.44
CA LEU A 166 9.59 -23.88 24.52
C LEU A 166 10.76 -23.47 23.61
N ARG A 167 11.96 -23.35 24.19
CA ARG A 167 13.17 -23.00 23.46
C ARG A 167 13.54 -24.04 22.41
N LEU A 168 13.39 -25.33 22.72
CA LEU A 168 13.63 -26.42 21.75
C LEU A 168 12.68 -26.35 20.55
N TYR A 169 11.40 -26.05 20.78
CA TYR A 169 10.44 -25.85 19.68
C TYR A 169 10.86 -24.70 18.77
N LEU A 170 11.28 -23.56 19.34
CA LEU A 170 11.71 -22.40 18.57
C LEU A 170 13.00 -22.66 17.80
N GLN A 171 13.92 -23.48 18.32
CA GLN A 171 15.14 -23.88 17.61
C GLN A 171 14.89 -24.86 16.46
N GLY A 172 13.88 -25.73 16.58
CA GLY A 172 13.52 -26.69 15.53
C GLY A 172 12.64 -26.11 14.40
N ASN A 173 12.05 -24.93 14.62
CA ASN A 173 11.11 -24.28 13.71
C ASN A 173 11.54 -22.85 13.29
N ALA A 174 12.78 -22.46 13.59
CA ALA A 174 13.42 -21.23 13.10
C ALA A 174 13.66 -21.27 11.60
#